data_AF-A0A832R1R2-F1
#
_entry.id   AF-A0A832R1R2-F1
#
_cell.length_a   1.000
_cell.length_b   1.000
_cell.length_c   1.000
_cell.angle_alpha   90.00
_cell.angle_beta   90.00
_cell.angle_gamma   90.00
#
_symmetry.space_group_name_H-M   'P 1'
#
loop_
_entity.id
_entity.type
_entity.pdbx_description
1 polymer ?
#
loop_
_entity_poly.entity_id
_entity_poly.type
_entity_poly.pdbx_seq_one_letter_code
_entity_poly.pdbx_strand_id
1 'polypeptide(L)'
;MRRLGLLLIAGAIVVTGCESDKVLAGRKVLEKDPAKAIALFTQASQEQSPCFECLAYLGYALEVTGDIDGAIEVYLQAADLPEVASRPEPVRQRLLAIYENQFNQATGDARMELATKAAALETTLKTSRPWANQALAETWLKQMKDAAGAGNESMTRSLAAKIQGLYLPAERKQQAARDATEALRTIFIGKVTKALEGELGETLAQMNRIDKDSKEIVLAHEFTIPKASVDPKYDPRSV
;
A
#
# COMPACT_ATOMS: atom_id res chain seq x y z
N MET A 1 66.86 -11.92 60.05
CA MET A 1 65.85 -10.94 59.62
C MET A 1 65.13 -11.48 58.39
N ARG A 2 63.80 -11.35 58.40
CA ARG A 2 62.83 -11.40 57.28
C ARG A 2 62.79 -12.63 56.35
N ARG A 3 61.84 -13.50 56.68
CA ARG A 3 61.06 -14.35 55.76
C ARG A 3 60.36 -13.46 54.71
N LEU A 4 60.48 -13.76 53.43
CA LEU A 4 59.62 -13.22 52.38
C LEU A 4 58.85 -14.39 51.77
N GLY A 5 57.59 -14.55 52.20
CA GLY A 5 56.65 -15.48 51.58
C GLY A 5 56.12 -14.88 50.28
N LEU A 6 56.34 -15.57 49.17
CA LEU A 6 55.63 -15.32 47.93
C LEU A 6 54.20 -15.87 48.07
N LEU A 7 53.25 -14.96 48.27
CA LEU A 7 51.82 -15.23 48.13
C LEU A 7 51.49 -15.39 46.64
N LEU A 8 51.27 -16.63 46.23
CA LEU A 8 50.58 -16.98 44.99
C LEU A 8 49.13 -16.48 45.09
N ILE A 9 48.83 -15.38 44.39
CA ILE A 9 47.44 -14.96 44.15
C ILE A 9 46.90 -15.88 43.07
N ALA A 10 46.24 -16.96 43.50
CA ALA A 10 45.35 -17.74 42.65
C ALA A 10 44.17 -16.84 42.28
N GLY A 11 44.26 -16.20 41.11
CA GLY A 11 43.11 -15.55 40.49
C GLY A 11 42.07 -16.60 40.21
N ALA A 12 41.01 -16.63 41.02
CA ALA A 12 39.79 -17.35 40.71
C ALA A 12 39.18 -16.70 39.46
N ILE A 13 39.58 -17.20 38.29
CA ILE A 13 38.79 -17.04 37.07
C ILE A 13 37.51 -17.81 37.37
N VAL A 14 36.45 -17.08 37.75
CA VAL A 14 35.10 -17.61 37.73
C VAL A 14 34.80 -17.85 36.26
N VAL A 15 35.11 -19.06 35.81
CA VAL A 15 34.57 -19.61 34.57
C VAL A 15 33.08 -19.77 34.84
N THR A 16 32.29 -18.75 34.50
CA THR A 16 30.85 -18.88 34.30
C THR A 16 30.64 -19.77 33.08
N GLY A 17 30.86 -21.07 33.28
CA GLY A 17 30.53 -22.08 32.31
C GLY A 17 29.03 -22.07 32.09
N CYS A 18 28.61 -21.69 30.88
CA CYS A 18 27.31 -21.96 30.29
C CYS A 18 26.10 -21.44 31.08
N GLU A 19 25.88 -20.12 31.14
CA GLU A 19 24.50 -19.66 30.94
C GLU A 19 24.15 -20.04 29.50
N SER A 20 23.41 -21.13 29.33
CA SER A 20 22.88 -21.53 28.03
C SER A 20 22.17 -20.33 27.43
N ASP A 21 22.60 -19.91 26.24
CA ASP A 21 21.90 -18.92 25.42
C ASP A 21 20.38 -19.03 25.61
N LYS A 22 19.78 -18.00 26.23
CA LYS A 22 18.37 -18.00 26.63
C LYS A 22 17.46 -18.16 25.42
N VAL A 23 17.91 -17.71 24.24
CA VAL A 23 17.20 -17.94 22.98
C VAL A 23 17.22 -19.42 22.63
N LEU A 24 18.37 -20.08 22.69
CA LEU A 24 18.46 -21.53 22.47
C LEU A 24 17.64 -22.32 23.49
N ALA A 25 17.63 -21.90 24.77
CA ALA A 25 16.82 -22.51 25.80
C ALA A 25 15.31 -22.34 25.52
N GLY A 26 14.88 -21.13 25.11
CA GLY A 26 13.50 -20.83 24.74
C GLY A 26 13.04 -21.67 23.56
N ARG A 27 13.84 -21.77 22.50
CA ARG A 27 13.53 -22.58 21.31
C ARG A 27 13.31 -24.06 21.63
N LYS A 28 14.06 -24.62 22.58
CA LYS A 28 13.93 -26.03 23.00
C LYS A 28 12.62 -26.33 23.71
N VAL A 29 12.05 -25.35 24.42
CA VAL A 29 10.82 -25.53 25.20
C VAL A 29 9.59 -24.99 24.50
N LEU A 30 9.74 -24.18 23.44
CA LEU A 30 8.64 -23.50 22.75
C LEU A 30 7.43 -24.37 22.42
N GLU A 31 7.63 -25.56 21.86
CA GLU A 31 6.52 -26.46 21.52
C GLU A 31 5.85 -27.10 22.74
N LYS A 32 6.59 -27.29 23.83
CA LYS A 32 6.14 -28.05 25.01
C LYS A 32 5.60 -27.15 26.12
N ASP A 33 6.17 -25.96 26.24
CA ASP A 33 5.92 -24.96 27.27
C ASP A 33 6.17 -23.56 26.68
N PRO A 34 5.22 -23.06 25.86
CA PRO A 34 5.38 -21.77 25.20
C PRO A 34 5.39 -20.61 26.19
N ALA A 35 4.73 -20.73 27.35
CA ALA A 35 4.79 -19.72 28.41
C ALA A 35 6.21 -19.56 28.97
N LYS A 36 6.91 -20.67 29.22
CA LYS A 36 8.32 -20.64 29.60
C LYS A 36 9.21 -20.11 28.49
N ALA A 37 8.91 -20.43 27.22
CA ALA A 37 9.65 -19.88 26.09
C ALA A 37 9.50 -18.36 26.00
N ILE A 38 8.28 -17.82 26.16
CA ILE A 38 8.02 -16.38 26.24
C ILE A 38 8.88 -15.75 27.33
N ALA A 39 8.88 -16.31 28.55
CA ALA A 39 9.69 -15.78 29.65
C ALA A 39 11.19 -15.74 29.31
N LEU A 40 11.72 -16.80 28.68
CA LEU A 40 13.12 -16.87 28.25
C LEU A 40 13.46 -15.86 27.16
N PHE A 41 12.61 -15.70 26.13
CA PHE A 41 12.84 -14.73 25.06
C PHE A 41 12.69 -13.28 25.54
N THR A 42 11.73 -13.02 26.43
CA THR A 42 11.57 -11.71 27.09
C THR A 42 12.82 -11.35 27.87
N GLN A 43 13.33 -12.27 28.72
CA GLN A 43 14.59 -12.06 29.44
C GLN A 43 15.77 -11.82 28.48
N ALA A 44 15.88 -12.64 27.42
CA ALA A 44 16.94 -12.48 26.42
C ALA A 44 16.90 -11.10 25.76
N SER A 45 15.70 -10.61 25.41
CA SER A 45 15.52 -9.28 24.80
C SER A 45 15.84 -8.11 25.74
N GLN A 46 15.71 -8.31 27.06
CA GLN A 46 16.04 -7.31 28.08
C GLN A 46 17.55 -7.26 28.36
N GLU A 47 18.21 -8.42 28.35
CA GLU A 47 19.66 -8.52 28.58
C GLU A 47 20.47 -8.07 27.38
N GLN A 48 19.97 -8.31 26.16
CA GLN A 48 20.59 -7.88 24.93
C GLN A 48 19.57 -7.08 24.11
N SER A 49 19.71 -5.76 24.12
CA SER A 49 18.87 -4.84 23.35
C SER A 49 19.71 -3.95 22.43
N PRO A 50 19.43 -3.87 21.12
CA PRO A 50 18.43 -4.67 20.40
C PRO A 50 18.88 -6.13 20.17
N CYS A 51 17.93 -7.07 20.17
CA CYS A 51 18.19 -8.47 19.80
C CYS A 51 17.12 -8.98 18.83
N PHE A 52 17.48 -9.05 17.54
CA PHE A 52 16.60 -9.51 16.48
C PHE A 52 16.09 -10.93 16.71
N GLU A 53 16.98 -11.88 17.03
CA GLU A 53 16.59 -13.28 17.23
C GLU A 53 15.65 -13.43 18.44
N CYS A 54 15.92 -12.70 19.52
CA CYS A 54 15.07 -12.70 20.73
C CYS A 54 13.65 -12.22 20.39
N LEU A 55 13.52 -11.10 19.69
CA LEU A 55 12.23 -10.55 19.30
C LEU A 55 11.51 -11.47 18.30
N ALA A 56 12.21 -12.00 17.30
CA ALA A 56 11.60 -12.90 16.31
C ALA A 56 10.98 -14.15 16.97
N TYR A 57 11.68 -14.78 17.93
CA TYR A 57 11.13 -15.95 18.62
C TYR A 57 10.13 -15.59 19.71
N LEU A 58 10.24 -14.42 20.36
CA LEU A 58 9.22 -13.93 21.28
C LEU A 58 7.89 -13.72 20.54
N GLY A 59 7.91 -13.05 19.38
CA GLY A 59 6.73 -12.87 18.54
C GLY A 59 6.11 -14.20 18.14
N TYR A 60 6.94 -15.20 17.79
CA TYR A 60 6.44 -16.55 17.45
C TYR A 60 5.81 -17.27 18.63
N ALA A 61 6.40 -17.15 19.82
CA ALA A 61 5.83 -17.74 21.02
C ALA A 61 4.48 -17.10 21.38
N LEU A 62 4.36 -15.78 21.29
CA LEU A 62 3.11 -15.06 21.49
C LEU A 62 2.03 -15.47 20.49
N GLU A 63 2.40 -15.57 19.20
CA GLU A 63 1.53 -16.05 18.12
C GLU A 63 0.97 -17.45 18.42
N VAL A 64 1.84 -18.39 18.84
CA VAL A 64 1.44 -19.77 19.20
C VAL A 64 0.50 -19.79 20.41
N THR A 65 0.66 -18.88 21.37
CA THR A 65 -0.21 -18.78 22.54
C THR A 65 -1.51 -18.01 22.30
N GLY A 66 -1.69 -17.44 21.11
CA GLY A 66 -2.88 -16.68 20.73
C GLY A 66 -2.87 -15.20 21.16
N ASP A 67 -1.77 -14.71 21.73
CA ASP A 67 -1.57 -13.27 21.96
C ASP A 67 -1.13 -12.59 20.66
N ILE A 68 -2.09 -12.41 19.76
CA ILE A 68 -1.84 -11.90 18.41
C ILE A 68 -1.40 -10.43 18.45
N ASP A 69 -1.99 -9.62 19.33
CA ASP A 69 -1.65 -8.20 19.44
C ASP A 69 -0.21 -8.03 19.96
N GLY A 70 0.16 -8.79 21.00
CA GLY A 70 1.54 -8.84 21.48
C GLY A 70 2.52 -9.36 20.41
N ALA A 71 2.13 -10.39 19.64
CA ALA A 71 2.95 -10.90 18.56
C ALA A 71 3.21 -9.84 17.47
N ILE A 72 2.17 -9.08 17.08
CA ILE A 72 2.31 -7.99 16.10
C ILE A 72 3.29 -6.93 16.62
N GLU A 73 3.13 -6.49 17.87
CA GLU A 73 4.01 -5.47 18.45
C GLU A 73 5.48 -5.90 18.40
N VAL A 74 5.77 -7.13 18.86
CA VAL A 74 7.13 -7.66 18.90
C VAL A 74 7.69 -7.89 17.50
N TYR A 75 6.89 -8.40 16.56
CA TYR A 75 7.35 -8.56 15.18
C TYR A 75 7.61 -7.24 14.48
N LEU A 76 6.83 -6.19 14.77
CA LEU A 76 7.09 -4.85 14.24
C LEU A 76 8.44 -4.32 14.74
N GLN A 77 8.75 -4.51 16.03
CA GLN A 77 10.06 -4.17 16.57
C GLN A 77 11.18 -4.96 15.86
N ALA A 78 11.01 -6.28 15.69
CA ALA A 78 11.97 -7.11 14.96
C ALA A 78 12.12 -6.70 13.49
N ALA A 79 11.05 -6.26 12.83
CA ALA A 79 11.06 -5.89 11.42
C ALA A 79 11.76 -4.55 11.12
N ASP A 80 11.93 -3.71 12.14
CA ASP A 80 12.63 -2.43 12.09
C ASP A 80 14.16 -2.58 12.27
N LEU A 81 14.61 -3.72 12.80
CA LEU A 81 16.02 -3.99 12.99
C LEU A 81 16.74 -4.30 11.66
N PRO A 82 17.98 -3.82 11.44
CA PRO A 82 18.74 -4.06 10.21
C PRO A 82 18.91 -5.54 9.84
N GLU A 83 19.00 -6.41 10.84
CA GLU A 83 19.27 -7.83 10.71
C GLU A 83 18.17 -8.57 9.94
N VAL A 84 16.94 -8.04 9.91
CA VAL A 84 15.77 -8.63 9.25
C VAL A 84 16.00 -8.97 7.76
N ALA A 85 16.92 -8.26 7.09
CA ALA A 85 17.24 -8.51 5.68
C ALA A 85 18.26 -9.64 5.48
N SER A 86 19.02 -9.99 6.52
CA SER A 86 20.17 -10.91 6.46
C SER A 86 19.90 -12.23 7.19
N ARG A 87 18.92 -12.25 8.09
CA ARG A 87 18.61 -13.35 8.97
C ARG A 87 17.47 -14.23 8.43
N PRO A 88 17.46 -15.54 8.74
CA PRO A 88 16.49 -16.49 8.17
C PRO A 88 15.08 -16.39 8.79
N GLU A 89 14.92 -15.75 9.95
CA GLU A 89 13.64 -15.69 10.67
C GLU A 89 12.58 -14.91 9.86
N PRO A 90 11.41 -15.52 9.54
CA PRO A 90 10.46 -14.97 8.57
C PRO A 90 9.51 -13.92 9.17
N VAL A 91 10.04 -12.93 9.91
CA VAL A 91 9.26 -11.93 10.68
C VAL A 91 8.21 -11.22 9.81
N ARG A 92 8.62 -10.72 8.63
CA ARG A 92 7.73 -9.97 7.74
C ARG A 92 6.66 -10.87 7.11
N GLN A 93 7.00 -12.11 6.79
CA GLN A 93 6.05 -13.09 6.23
C GLN A 93 5.02 -13.49 7.28
N ARG A 94 5.42 -13.63 8.55
CA ARG A 94 4.50 -13.89 9.66
C ARG A 94 3.56 -12.72 9.92
N LEU A 95 4.08 -11.48 9.96
CA LEU A 95 3.24 -10.28 10.03
C LEU A 95 2.22 -10.23 8.89
N LEU A 96 2.65 -10.53 7.66
CA LEU A 96 1.74 -10.56 6.51
C LEU A 96 0.62 -11.59 6.69
N ALA A 97 0.94 -12.79 7.17
CA ALA A 97 -0.06 -13.83 7.43
C ALA A 97 -1.03 -13.45 8.57
N ILE A 98 -0.54 -12.82 9.64
CA ILE A 98 -1.39 -12.30 10.72
C ILE A 98 -2.36 -11.25 10.18
N TYR A 99 -1.87 -10.28 9.40
CA TYR A 99 -2.72 -9.25 8.80
C TYR A 99 -3.72 -9.82 7.81
N GLU A 100 -3.38 -10.85 7.04
CA GLU A 100 -4.32 -11.54 6.15
C GLU A 100 -5.46 -12.19 6.94
N ASN A 101 -5.13 -12.89 8.03
CA ASN A 101 -6.13 -13.51 8.90
C ASN A 101 -7.07 -12.49 9.55
N GLN A 102 -6.52 -11.40 10.09
CA GLN A 102 -7.32 -10.31 10.66
C GLN A 102 -8.15 -9.60 9.57
N PHE A 103 -7.59 -9.40 8.37
CA PHE A 103 -8.28 -8.75 7.25
C PHE A 103 -9.51 -9.55 6.81
N ASN A 104 -9.42 -10.87 6.80
CA ASN A 104 -10.53 -11.73 6.42
C ASN A 104 -11.72 -11.64 7.39
N GLN A 105 -11.47 -11.27 8.65
CA GLN A 105 -12.48 -11.11 9.69
C GLN A 105 -12.97 -9.66 9.81
N ALA A 106 -12.14 -8.69 9.42
CA ALA A 106 -12.45 -7.27 9.52
C ALA A 106 -13.44 -6.80 8.44
N THR A 107 -14.17 -5.74 8.76
CA THR A 107 -15.05 -5.01 7.84
C THR A 107 -14.80 -3.50 7.96
N GLY A 108 -15.33 -2.71 7.03
CA GLY A 108 -15.23 -1.25 7.06
C GLY A 108 -13.78 -0.73 7.10
N ASP A 109 -13.56 0.30 7.91
CA ASP A 109 -12.27 1.01 7.98
C ASP A 109 -11.14 0.15 8.54
N ALA A 110 -11.43 -0.70 9.52
CA ALA A 110 -10.44 -1.63 10.10
C ALA A 110 -9.87 -2.57 9.03
N ARG A 111 -10.72 -3.04 8.11
CA ARG A 111 -10.29 -3.87 6.97
C ARG A 111 -9.33 -3.12 6.05
N MET A 112 -9.58 -1.84 5.81
CA MET A 112 -8.73 -1.01 4.95
C MET A 112 -7.39 -0.66 5.62
N GLU A 113 -7.39 -0.47 6.94
CA GLU A 113 -6.16 -0.24 7.70
C GLU A 113 -5.24 -1.47 7.64
N LEU A 114 -5.79 -2.67 7.85
CA LEU A 114 -5.05 -3.92 7.74
C LEU A 114 -4.48 -4.14 6.34
N ALA A 115 -5.26 -3.89 5.29
CA ALA A 115 -4.78 -3.97 3.92
C ALA A 115 -3.66 -2.95 3.65
N THR A 116 -3.73 -1.75 4.22
CA THR A 116 -2.67 -0.74 4.09
C THR A 116 -1.36 -1.21 4.73
N LYS A 117 -1.43 -1.77 5.94
CA LYS A 117 -0.26 -2.33 6.63
C LYS A 117 0.34 -3.50 5.85
N ALA A 118 -0.50 -4.43 5.38
CA ALA A 118 -0.07 -5.58 4.60
C ALA A 118 0.53 -5.18 3.23
N ALA A 119 -0.02 -4.18 2.54
CA ALA A 119 0.48 -3.74 1.24
C ALA A 119 1.93 -3.20 1.29
N ALA A 120 2.31 -2.56 2.40
CA ALA A 120 3.69 -2.13 2.65
C ALA A 120 4.65 -3.32 2.80
N LEU A 121 4.20 -4.38 3.49
CA LEU A 121 4.97 -5.63 3.64
C LEU A 121 5.12 -6.35 2.30
N GLU A 122 4.05 -6.45 1.50
CA GLU A 122 4.08 -7.11 0.18
C GLU A 122 5.10 -6.48 -0.77
N THR A 123 5.22 -5.15 -0.74
CA THR A 123 6.21 -4.41 -1.54
C THR A 123 7.63 -4.79 -1.12
N THR A 124 7.87 -4.84 0.20
CA THR A 124 9.17 -5.21 0.78
C THR A 124 9.53 -6.66 0.50
N LEU A 125 8.55 -7.57 0.60
CA LEU A 125 8.69 -9.00 0.36
C LEU A 125 8.70 -9.36 -1.13
N LYS A 126 8.36 -8.42 -2.01
CA LYS A 126 8.17 -8.65 -3.45
C LYS A 126 7.22 -9.83 -3.71
N THR A 127 6.12 -9.88 -2.97
CA THR A 127 5.15 -10.97 -3.05
C THR A 127 4.63 -11.12 -4.47
N SER A 128 4.57 -12.35 -4.99
CA SER A 128 4.10 -12.60 -6.37
C SER A 128 2.61 -12.33 -6.55
N ARG A 129 1.83 -12.58 -5.48
CA ARG A 129 0.37 -12.35 -5.42
C ARG A 129 0.06 -11.40 -4.27
N PRO A 130 0.14 -10.08 -4.49
CA PRO A 130 -0.05 -9.10 -3.42
C PRO A 130 -1.55 -8.87 -3.17
N TRP A 131 -2.15 -9.70 -2.31
CA TRP A 131 -3.58 -9.68 -2.00
C TRP A 131 -4.02 -8.33 -1.40
N ALA A 132 -3.16 -7.71 -0.57
CA ALA A 132 -3.50 -6.48 0.12
C ALA A 132 -3.52 -5.29 -0.84
N ASN A 133 -2.50 -5.19 -1.70
CA ASN A 133 -2.51 -4.21 -2.79
C ASN A 133 -3.71 -4.42 -3.73
N GLN A 134 -4.12 -5.66 -4.01
CA GLN A 134 -5.30 -5.93 -4.83
C GLN A 134 -6.60 -5.47 -4.15
N ALA A 135 -6.78 -5.78 -2.86
CA ALA A 135 -7.96 -5.38 -2.10
C ALA A 135 -8.11 -3.84 -2.02
N LEU A 136 -7.00 -3.13 -1.79
CA LEU A 136 -6.97 -1.66 -1.81
C LEU A 136 -7.37 -1.12 -3.18
N ALA A 137 -6.79 -1.69 -4.25
CA ALA A 137 -7.09 -1.27 -5.62
C ALA A 137 -8.56 -1.41 -5.96
N GLU A 138 -9.18 -2.54 -5.62
CA GLU A 138 -10.59 -2.81 -5.91
C GLU A 138 -11.52 -1.83 -5.17
N THR A 139 -11.22 -1.58 -3.90
CA THR A 139 -12.02 -0.66 -3.07
C THR A 139 -11.87 0.78 -3.57
N TRP A 140 -10.65 1.25 -3.80
CA TRP A 140 -10.41 2.60 -4.31
C TRP A 140 -10.92 2.79 -5.74
N LEU A 141 -10.88 1.76 -6.58
CA LEU A 141 -11.45 1.81 -7.93
C LEU A 141 -12.96 2.04 -7.87
N LYS A 142 -13.67 1.36 -6.97
CA LYS A 142 -15.10 1.59 -6.74
C LYS A 142 -15.36 3.02 -6.27
N GLN A 143 -14.64 3.47 -5.24
CA GLN A 143 -14.76 4.84 -4.72
C GLN A 143 -14.45 5.89 -5.80
N MET A 144 -13.52 5.61 -6.72
CA MET A 144 -13.15 6.52 -7.81
C MET A 144 -14.28 6.66 -8.82
N LYS A 145 -14.95 5.55 -9.15
CA LYS A 145 -16.12 5.56 -10.04
C LYS A 145 -17.29 6.30 -9.40
N ASP A 146 -17.54 6.06 -8.11
CA ASP A 146 -18.58 6.76 -7.35
C ASP A 146 -18.30 8.28 -7.30
N ALA A 147 -17.05 8.67 -7.01
CA ALA A 147 -16.62 10.07 -7.02
C ALA A 147 -16.78 10.73 -8.39
N ALA A 148 -16.47 10.01 -9.47
CA ALA A 148 -16.63 10.50 -10.83
C ALA A 148 -18.11 10.68 -11.21
N GLY A 149 -18.98 9.74 -10.82
CA GLY A 149 -20.43 9.87 -10.99
C GLY A 149 -21.01 11.08 -10.24
N ALA A 150 -20.43 11.42 -9.09
CA ALA A 150 -20.77 12.63 -8.33
C ALA A 150 -20.12 13.92 -8.87
N GLY A 151 -19.32 13.86 -9.94
CA GLY A 151 -18.59 15.01 -10.49
C GLY A 151 -17.42 15.50 -9.63
N ASN A 152 -17.00 14.74 -8.62
CA ASN A 152 -15.91 15.09 -7.71
C ASN A 152 -14.54 14.77 -8.34
N GLU A 153 -14.03 15.72 -9.12
CA GLU A 153 -12.76 15.57 -9.83
C GLU A 153 -11.56 15.41 -8.91
N SER A 154 -11.52 16.19 -7.81
CA SER A 154 -10.40 16.16 -6.86
C SER A 154 -10.24 14.77 -6.22
N MET A 155 -11.34 14.20 -5.73
CA MET A 155 -11.34 12.86 -5.15
C MET A 155 -11.01 11.79 -6.20
N THR A 156 -11.56 11.93 -7.42
CA THR A 156 -11.27 11.00 -8.53
C THR A 156 -9.77 10.96 -8.86
N ARG A 157 -9.11 12.13 -8.98
CA ARG A 157 -7.66 12.22 -9.22
C ARG A 157 -6.84 11.66 -8.06
N SER A 158 -7.24 11.96 -6.83
CA SER A 158 -6.59 11.45 -5.62
C SER A 158 -6.60 9.92 -5.56
N LEU A 159 -7.77 9.31 -5.80
CA LEU A 159 -7.92 7.85 -5.82
C LEU A 159 -7.14 7.21 -6.99
N ALA A 160 -7.18 7.80 -8.18
CA ALA A 160 -6.39 7.34 -9.31
C ALA A 160 -4.88 7.31 -8.98
N ALA A 161 -4.36 8.36 -8.35
CA ALA A 161 -2.96 8.42 -7.93
C ALA A 161 -2.62 7.34 -6.89
N LYS A 162 -3.49 7.13 -5.89
CA LYS A 162 -3.34 6.07 -4.90
C LYS A 162 -3.25 4.68 -5.55
N ILE A 163 -4.15 4.37 -6.48
CA ILE A 163 -4.16 3.07 -7.18
C ILE A 163 -2.87 2.88 -8.00
N GLN A 164 -2.39 3.91 -8.70
CA GLN A 164 -1.15 3.82 -9.48
C GLN A 164 0.10 3.59 -8.61
N GLY A 165 0.08 4.10 -7.39
CA GLY A 165 1.14 3.92 -6.40
C GLY A 165 1.24 2.52 -5.81
N LEU A 166 0.22 1.67 -5.95
CA LEU A 166 0.21 0.32 -5.39
C LEU A 166 1.24 -0.60 -6.05
N TYR A 167 1.72 -1.58 -5.30
CA TYR A 167 2.55 -2.67 -5.81
C TYR A 167 1.65 -3.70 -6.51
N LEU A 168 1.43 -3.47 -7.82
CA LEU A 168 0.59 -4.29 -8.69
C LEU A 168 1.32 -4.66 -9.98
N PRO A 169 0.95 -5.78 -10.64
CA PRO A 169 1.42 -6.11 -11.98
C PRO A 169 1.14 -4.99 -13.00
N ALA A 170 2.02 -4.84 -13.99
CA ALA A 170 1.94 -3.79 -15.00
C ALA A 170 0.58 -3.74 -15.72
N GLU A 171 0.03 -4.91 -16.07
CA GLU A 171 -1.28 -5.01 -16.72
C GLU A 171 -2.41 -4.41 -15.88
N ARG A 172 -2.41 -4.67 -14.56
CA ARG A 172 -3.40 -4.09 -13.64
C ARG A 172 -3.23 -2.58 -13.52
N LYS A 173 -1.99 -2.07 -13.50
CA LYS A 173 -1.74 -0.62 -13.50
C LYS A 173 -2.22 0.06 -14.77
N GLN A 174 -2.00 -0.57 -15.93
CA GLN A 174 -2.52 -0.09 -17.21
C GLN A 174 -4.06 -0.07 -17.23
N GLN A 175 -4.70 -1.12 -16.71
CA GLN A 175 -6.16 -1.13 -16.60
C GLN A 175 -6.66 -0.01 -15.68
N ALA A 176 -6.05 0.17 -14.51
CA ALA A 176 -6.41 1.26 -13.59
C ALA A 176 -6.22 2.65 -14.23
N ALA A 177 -5.22 2.83 -15.09
CA ALA A 177 -5.01 4.09 -15.82
C ALA A 177 -6.11 4.35 -16.87
N ARG A 178 -6.56 3.30 -17.57
CA ARG A 178 -7.73 3.38 -18.47
C ARG A 178 -9.00 3.73 -17.69
N ASP A 179 -9.23 3.05 -16.57
CA ASP A 179 -10.39 3.31 -15.71
C ASP A 179 -10.39 4.74 -15.16
N ALA A 180 -9.22 5.27 -14.77
CA ALA A 180 -9.07 6.65 -14.33
C ALA A 180 -9.35 7.66 -15.46
N THR A 181 -8.90 7.35 -16.68
CA THR A 181 -9.18 8.18 -17.87
C THR A 181 -10.68 8.25 -18.14
N GLU A 182 -11.37 7.11 -18.09
CA GLU A 182 -12.82 7.04 -18.32
C GLU A 182 -13.61 7.74 -17.20
N ALA A 183 -13.16 7.62 -15.95
CA ALA A 183 -13.74 8.34 -14.82
C ALA A 183 -13.63 9.87 -15.00
N LEU A 184 -12.45 10.37 -15.38
CA LEU A 184 -12.25 11.80 -15.64
C LEU A 184 -13.03 12.28 -16.87
N ARG A 185 -13.14 11.45 -17.90
CA ARG A 185 -13.98 11.71 -19.08
C ARG A 185 -15.45 11.85 -18.69
N THR A 186 -15.96 10.96 -17.84
CA THR A 186 -17.33 11.05 -17.29
C THR A 186 -17.58 12.41 -16.63
N ILE A 187 -16.64 12.88 -15.81
CA ILE A 187 -16.74 14.20 -15.15
C ILE A 187 -16.73 15.33 -16.18
N PHE A 188 -15.80 15.27 -17.15
CA PHE A 188 -15.70 16.27 -18.20
C PHE A 188 -17.00 16.38 -19.01
N ILE A 189 -17.53 15.24 -19.47
CA ILE A 189 -18.81 15.19 -20.20
C ILE A 189 -19.92 15.79 -19.34
N GLY A 190 -20.04 15.39 -18.08
CA GLY A 190 -21.06 15.94 -17.18
C GLY A 190 -20.96 17.47 -17.02
N LYS A 191 -19.74 18.01 -16.89
CA LYS A 191 -19.50 19.46 -16.82
C LYS A 191 -19.88 20.16 -18.12
N VAL A 192 -19.47 19.62 -19.27
CA VAL A 192 -19.78 20.20 -20.59
C VAL A 192 -21.28 20.16 -20.84
N THR A 193 -21.95 19.01 -20.66
CA THR A 193 -23.40 18.88 -20.83
C THR A 193 -24.14 19.90 -19.98
N LYS A 194 -23.78 20.05 -18.70
CA LYS A 194 -24.41 21.06 -17.83
C LYS A 194 -24.17 22.50 -18.30
N ALA A 195 -22.98 22.81 -18.82
CA ALA A 195 -22.68 24.13 -19.38
C ALA A 195 -23.51 24.41 -20.66
N LEU A 196 -23.74 23.38 -21.47
CA LEU A 196 -24.57 23.43 -22.68
C LEU A 196 -26.09 23.50 -22.38
N GLU A 197 -26.51 23.34 -21.14
CA GLU A 197 -27.92 23.57 -20.73
C GLU A 197 -28.17 25.04 -20.36
N GLY A 198 -27.14 25.87 -20.25
CA GLY A 198 -27.25 27.30 -19.93
C GLY A 198 -27.20 28.23 -21.15
N GLU A 199 -26.92 29.51 -20.89
CA GLU A 199 -26.83 30.59 -21.89
C GLU A 199 -25.87 30.26 -23.05
N LEU A 200 -24.75 29.57 -22.75
CA LEU A 200 -23.81 29.11 -23.77
C LEU A 200 -24.48 28.16 -24.76
N GLY A 201 -25.26 27.20 -24.27
CA GLY A 201 -25.99 26.27 -25.13
C GLY A 201 -27.05 26.96 -25.98
N GLU A 202 -27.77 27.93 -25.41
CA GLU A 202 -28.73 28.74 -26.16
C GLU A 202 -28.05 29.52 -27.28
N THR A 203 -26.91 30.15 -26.99
CA THR A 203 -26.11 30.90 -27.97
C THR A 203 -25.63 29.97 -29.09
N LEU A 204 -25.05 28.82 -28.74
CA LEU A 204 -24.55 27.85 -29.71
C LEU A 204 -25.67 27.27 -30.57
N ALA A 205 -26.85 27.05 -30.00
CA ALA A 205 -28.02 26.62 -30.76
C ALA A 205 -28.55 27.70 -31.71
N GLN A 206 -28.54 28.98 -31.32
CA GLN A 206 -28.85 30.09 -32.23
C GLN A 206 -27.87 30.14 -33.41
N MET A 207 -26.64 29.67 -33.21
CA MET A 207 -25.61 29.55 -34.26
C MET A 207 -25.69 28.22 -35.05
N ASN A 208 -26.72 27.39 -34.86
CA ASN A 208 -26.84 26.05 -35.43
C ASN A 208 -25.61 25.14 -35.17
N ARG A 209 -24.93 25.33 -34.03
CA ARG A 209 -23.77 24.53 -33.60
C ARG A 209 -24.13 23.43 -32.62
N ILE A 210 -25.34 23.46 -32.07
CA ILE A 210 -25.91 22.43 -31.21
C ILE A 210 -27.35 22.21 -31.64
N ASP A 211 -27.74 20.95 -31.76
CA ASP A 211 -29.14 20.58 -31.89
C ASP A 211 -29.75 20.51 -30.48
N LYS A 212 -30.78 21.33 -30.23
CA LYS A 212 -31.43 21.43 -28.91
C LYS A 212 -32.23 20.18 -28.56
N ASP A 213 -32.75 19.46 -29.55
CA ASP A 213 -33.64 18.31 -29.33
C ASP A 213 -32.82 17.06 -29.02
N SER A 214 -31.70 16.86 -29.73
CA SER A 214 -30.77 15.74 -29.50
C SER A 214 -29.67 16.04 -28.48
N LYS A 215 -29.45 17.32 -28.12
CA LYS A 215 -28.31 17.81 -27.32
C LYS A 215 -26.94 17.43 -27.92
N GLU A 216 -26.89 17.21 -29.24
CA GLU A 216 -25.65 16.86 -29.94
C GLU A 216 -24.97 18.10 -30.54
N ILE A 217 -23.64 18.06 -30.61
CA ILE A 217 -22.84 19.10 -31.26
C ILE A 217 -22.93 18.91 -32.77
N VAL A 218 -23.41 19.93 -33.48
CA VAL A 218 -23.41 19.97 -34.94
C VAL A 218 -22.04 20.44 -35.42
N LEU A 219 -21.21 19.51 -35.89
CA LEU A 219 -19.95 19.84 -36.56
C LEU A 219 -20.25 20.36 -37.97
N ALA A 220 -20.57 21.65 -38.07
CA ALA A 220 -20.67 22.33 -39.35
C ALA A 220 -19.27 22.76 -39.81
N HIS A 221 -18.82 22.25 -40.95
CA HIS A 221 -17.66 22.78 -41.64
C HIS A 221 -18.07 24.07 -42.38
N GLU A 222 -17.79 25.23 -41.79
CA GLU A 222 -17.90 26.50 -42.50
C GLU A 222 -16.69 26.68 -43.41
N PHE A 223 -16.82 26.23 -44.66
CA PHE A 223 -15.91 26.62 -45.72
C PHE A 223 -16.31 28.02 -46.21
N THR A 224 -15.55 29.04 -45.78
CA THR A 224 -15.72 30.39 -46.34
C THR A 224 -15.02 30.43 -47.70
N ILE A 225 -15.80 30.55 -48.77
CA ILE A 225 -15.26 30.76 -50.12
C ILE A 225 -14.45 32.08 -50.09
N PRO A 226 -13.14 32.06 -50.39
CA PRO A 226 -12.34 33.27 -50.42
C PRO A 226 -12.91 34.26 -51.44
N LYS A 227 -12.79 35.56 -51.17
CA LYS A 227 -13.06 36.57 -52.20
C LYS A 227 -12.11 36.33 -53.37
N ALA A 228 -12.56 36.52 -54.61
CA ALA A 228 -11.75 36.34 -55.81
C ALA A 228 -10.43 37.15 -55.81
N SER A 229 -10.39 38.27 -55.07
CA SER A 229 -9.17 39.07 -54.87
C SER A 229 -8.10 38.38 -54.00
N VAL A 230 -8.47 37.34 -53.26
CA VAL A 230 -7.63 36.60 -52.32
C VAL A 230 -7.24 35.24 -52.88
N ASP A 231 -8.17 34.54 -53.52
CA ASP A 231 -7.90 33.29 -54.24
C ASP A 231 -8.77 33.20 -55.52
N PRO A 232 -8.22 33.59 -56.69
CA PRO A 232 -8.95 33.60 -57.95
C PRO A 232 -9.39 32.21 -58.42
N LYS A 233 -8.80 31.13 -57.87
CA LYS A 233 -9.09 29.75 -58.27
C LYS A 233 -10.44 29.26 -57.75
N TYR A 234 -10.99 29.94 -56.73
CA TYR A 234 -12.27 29.62 -56.09
C TYR A 234 -13.32 30.70 -56.32
N ASP A 235 -13.36 31.34 -57.51
CA ASP A 235 -14.43 32.28 -57.86
C ASP A 235 -15.75 31.52 -58.15
N PRO A 236 -16.80 31.67 -57.32
CA PRO A 236 -18.08 30.98 -57.54
C PRO A 236 -18.84 31.47 -58.80
N ARG A 237 -18.34 32.51 -59.48
CA ARG A 237 -18.90 33.03 -60.74
C ARG A 237 -18.14 32.55 -61.99
N SER A 238 -17.16 31.67 -61.82
CA SER A 238 -16.30 31.17 -62.92
C SER A 238 -16.87 29.98 -63.70
N VAL A 239 -18.15 29.63 -63.50
CA VAL A 239 -18.89 28.61 -64.28
C VAL A 239 -19.85 29.29 -65.24
#